data_AF-D8PUV9-F1
#
_entry.id   AF-D8PUV9-F1
#
_cell.length_a   1.000
_cell.length_b   1.000
_cell.length_c   1.000
_cell.angle_alpha   90.00
_cell.angle_beta   90.00
_cell.angle_gamma   90.00
#
_symmetry.space_group_name_H-M   'P 1'
#
loop_
_entity.id
_entity.type
_entity.pdbx_description
1 polymer ?
#
loop_
_entity_poly.entity_id
_entity_poly.type
_entity_poly.pdbx_seq_one_letter_code
_entity_poly.pdbx_strand_id
1 'polypeptide(L)'
;MEKLLPTIRKEGAAIKDIMSRSRSTSLTHLISTFSLERLSDDLQAEAPLLWSLLCTASGTLDATEEAPRTQRDPKVVFTTMCAMMGILQSQRANDYQTTLGLFLLASGSAKREIEVLSHAGICTSYSTILDHVKKLSAEATDRYNALIKDRACIICWDNLNIAF
;
A
#
# COMPACT_ATOMS: atom_id res chain seq x y z
N MET A 1 -19.71 -21.76 -14.35
CA MET A 1 -19.22 -20.36 -14.22
C MET A 1 -20.33 -19.38 -13.82
N GLU A 2 -21.52 -19.40 -14.43
CA GLU A 2 -22.58 -18.41 -14.15
C GLU A 2 -22.98 -18.28 -12.66
N LYS A 3 -22.95 -19.38 -11.89
CA LYS A 3 -23.25 -19.35 -10.45
C LYS A 3 -22.18 -18.70 -9.58
N LEU A 4 -20.94 -18.57 -10.06
CA LEU A 4 -19.80 -18.03 -9.30
C LEU A 4 -19.57 -16.54 -9.55
N LEU A 5 -20.04 -16.02 -10.69
CA LEU A 5 -19.89 -14.61 -11.06
C LEU A 5 -20.44 -13.62 -10.01
N PRO A 6 -21.60 -13.85 -9.38
CA PRO A 6 -22.10 -12.95 -8.34
C PRO A 6 -21.17 -12.87 -7.13
N THR A 7 -20.61 -14.02 -6.72
CA THR A 7 -19.67 -14.10 -5.59
C THR A 7 -18.36 -13.40 -5.93
N ILE A 8 -17.79 -13.66 -7.10
CA ILE A 8 -16.56 -12.99 -7.57
C ILE A 8 -16.75 -11.48 -7.62
N ARG A 9 -17.91 -11.01 -8.08
CA ARG A 9 -18.22 -9.57 -8.12
C ARG A 9 -18.35 -8.96 -6.72
N LYS A 10 -18.98 -9.69 -5.80
CA LYS A 10 -19.12 -9.29 -4.40
C LYS A 10 -17.74 -9.19 -3.72
N GLU A 11 -16.91 -10.21 -3.87
CA GLU A 11 -15.56 -10.23 -3.31
C GLU A 11 -14.67 -9.14 -3.95
N GLY A 12 -14.78 -8.94 -5.26
CA GLY A 12 -14.13 -7.81 -5.93
C GLY A 12 -14.51 -6.46 -5.32
N ALA A 13 -15.79 -6.23 -5.04
CA ALA A 13 -16.23 -5.00 -4.38
C ALA A 13 -15.66 -4.88 -2.95
N ALA A 14 -15.59 -5.99 -2.20
CA ALA A 14 -14.98 -6.01 -0.88
C ALA A 14 -13.48 -5.66 -0.92
N ILE A 15 -12.73 -6.22 -1.87
CA ILE A 15 -11.31 -5.86 -2.11
C ILE A 15 -11.16 -4.36 -2.36
N LYS A 16 -12.03 -3.80 -3.22
CA LYS A 16 -12.03 -2.35 -3.49
C LYS A 16 -12.24 -1.56 -2.20
N ASP A 17 -13.19 -1.99 -1.35
CA ASP A 17 -13.55 -1.25 -0.15
C ASP A 17 -12.46 -1.33 0.93
N ILE A 18 -11.81 -2.49 1.11
CA ILE A 18 -10.62 -2.65 1.98
C ILE A 18 -9.49 -1.70 1.56
N MET A 19 -9.27 -1.57 0.26
CA MET A 19 -8.19 -0.76 -0.31
C MET A 19 -8.54 0.74 -0.40
N SER A 20 -9.78 1.12 -0.09
CA SER A 20 -10.29 2.48 -0.23
C SER A 20 -10.20 3.27 1.07
N ARG A 21 -9.63 4.49 0.99
CA ARG A 21 -9.60 5.41 2.14
C ARG A 21 -10.95 6.04 2.41
N SER A 22 -11.28 6.13 3.70
CA SER A 22 -12.18 7.19 4.17
C SER A 22 -11.56 8.57 3.89
N ARG A 23 -12.39 9.55 3.52
CA ARG A 23 -11.93 10.92 3.22
C ARG A 23 -11.27 11.62 4.40
N SER A 24 -11.50 11.15 5.62
CA SER A 24 -10.98 11.72 6.86
C SER A 24 -9.59 11.19 7.24
N THR A 25 -9.12 10.11 6.61
CA THR A 25 -7.85 9.49 7.00
C THR A 25 -6.68 10.29 6.45
N SER A 26 -5.83 10.82 7.33
CA SER A 26 -4.61 11.53 6.93
C SER A 26 -3.59 10.56 6.31
N LEU A 27 -2.71 11.10 5.48
CA LEU A 27 -1.69 10.28 4.84
C LEU A 27 -0.66 9.76 5.84
N THR A 28 -0.32 10.57 6.86
CA THR A 28 0.53 10.15 7.98
C THR A 28 -0.08 8.95 8.72
N HIS A 29 -1.39 8.98 8.98
CA HIS A 29 -2.07 7.86 9.64
C HIS A 29 -2.01 6.60 8.78
N LEU A 30 -2.29 6.70 7.47
CA LEU A 30 -2.19 5.56 6.55
C LEU A 30 -0.83 4.87 6.67
N ILE A 31 0.26 5.62 6.49
CA ILE A 31 1.62 5.04 6.51
C ILE A 31 1.95 4.42 7.87
N SER A 32 1.52 5.06 8.96
CA SER A 32 1.79 4.55 10.32
C SER A 32 1.02 3.29 10.69
N THR A 33 -0.12 3.04 10.04
CA THR A 33 -1.04 1.94 10.39
C THR A 33 -1.04 0.81 9.38
N PHE A 34 -0.57 1.07 8.16
CA PHE A 34 -0.51 0.08 7.09
C PHE A 34 0.35 -1.12 7.49
N SER A 35 -0.19 -2.31 7.29
CA SER A 35 0.51 -3.59 7.47
C SER A 35 0.09 -4.53 6.35
N LEU A 36 1.09 -5.12 5.71
CA LEU A 36 0.88 -6.04 4.60
C LEU A 36 0.28 -7.37 5.09
N GLU A 37 0.66 -7.79 6.29
CA GLU A 37 0.16 -8.99 6.96
C GLU A 37 -1.34 -8.85 7.23
N ARG A 38 -1.75 -7.76 7.89
CA ARG A 38 -3.17 -7.47 8.16
C ARG A 38 -3.98 -7.39 6.88
N LEU A 39 -3.46 -6.70 5.87
CA LEU A 39 -4.11 -6.59 4.57
C LEU A 39 -4.31 -7.96 3.92
N SER A 40 -3.33 -8.86 4.04
CA SER A 40 -3.43 -10.22 3.51
C SER A 40 -4.52 -11.02 4.23
N ASP A 41 -4.59 -10.91 5.56
CA ASP A 41 -5.58 -11.60 6.38
C ASP A 41 -7.01 -11.07 6.08
N ASP A 42 -7.17 -9.75 5.95
CA ASP A 42 -8.44 -9.11 5.59
C ASP A 42 -8.92 -9.54 4.19
N LEU A 43 -8.01 -9.58 3.21
CA LEU A 43 -8.32 -10.05 1.87
C LEU A 43 -8.71 -11.53 1.84
N GLN A 44 -8.04 -12.36 2.64
CA GLN A 44 -8.38 -13.79 2.75
C GLN A 44 -9.77 -13.98 3.39
N ALA A 45 -10.15 -13.14 4.35
CA ALA A 45 -11.44 -13.18 5.02
C ALA A 45 -12.60 -12.69 4.14
N GLU A 46 -12.39 -11.58 3.42
CA GLU A 46 -13.45 -10.89 2.65
C GLU A 46 -13.53 -11.33 1.18
N ALA A 47 -12.47 -11.95 0.65
CA ALA A 47 -12.42 -12.50 -0.70
C ALA A 47 -11.92 -13.96 -0.74
N PRO A 48 -12.56 -14.89 0.01
CA PRO A 48 -12.09 -16.26 0.17
C PRO A 48 -12.12 -17.07 -1.13
N LEU A 49 -13.10 -16.86 -2.02
CA LEU A 49 -13.17 -17.56 -3.30
C LEU A 49 -12.01 -17.13 -4.21
N LEU A 50 -11.80 -15.82 -4.39
CA LEU A 50 -10.68 -15.27 -5.17
C LEU A 50 -9.33 -15.72 -4.60
N TRP A 51 -9.18 -15.68 -3.28
CA TRP A 51 -7.97 -16.16 -2.63
C TRP A 51 -7.75 -17.67 -2.89
N SER A 52 -8.77 -18.49 -2.71
CA SER A 52 -8.69 -19.94 -2.98
C SER A 52 -8.39 -20.26 -4.44
N LEU A 53 -8.90 -19.46 -5.39
CA LEU A 53 -8.60 -19.58 -6.81
C LEU A 53 -7.12 -19.28 -7.09
N LEU A 54 -6.57 -18.23 -6.48
CA LEU A 54 -5.15 -17.92 -6.58
C LEU A 54 -4.30 -19.06 -5.98
N CYS A 55 -4.70 -19.61 -4.84
CA CYS A 55 -3.99 -20.73 -4.22
C CYS A 55 -4.04 -21.99 -5.09
N THR A 56 -5.21 -22.30 -5.68
CA THR A 56 -5.39 -23.45 -6.58
C THR A 56 -4.57 -23.28 -7.86
N ALA A 57 -4.69 -22.12 -8.51
CA ALA A 57 -4.03 -21.85 -9.79
C ALA A 57 -2.50 -21.80 -9.66
N SER A 58 -1.98 -21.45 -8.48
CA SER A 58 -0.55 -21.42 -8.19
C SER A 58 -0.01 -22.74 -7.64
N GLY A 59 -0.86 -23.75 -7.40
CA GLY A 59 -0.47 -25.03 -6.79
C GLY A 59 -0.02 -24.91 -5.33
N THR A 60 -0.41 -23.85 -4.63
CA THR A 60 -0.01 -23.60 -3.23
C THR A 60 -0.95 -24.22 -2.20
N LEU A 61 -2.13 -24.71 -2.62
CA LEU A 61 -3.03 -25.49 -1.75
C LEU A 61 -2.44 -26.86 -1.38
N ASP A 62 -1.70 -27.47 -2.29
CA ASP A 62 -1.13 -28.81 -2.14
C ASP A 62 0.33 -28.78 -1.65
N ALA A 63 0.81 -27.61 -1.20
CA ALA A 63 2.15 -27.47 -0.65
C ALA A 63 2.21 -28.15 0.73
N THR A 64 2.54 -29.45 0.72
CA THR A 64 3.00 -30.19 1.90
C THR A 64 4.09 -29.37 2.59
N GLU A 65 4.13 -29.40 3.93
CA GLU A 65 5.09 -28.63 4.77
C GLU A 65 6.59 -28.86 4.41
N GLU A 66 6.88 -29.84 3.53
CA GLU A 66 8.20 -30.23 3.04
C GLU A 66 8.60 -29.55 1.71
N ALA A 67 7.76 -28.69 1.12
CA ALA A 67 8.12 -28.00 -0.13
C ALA A 67 9.34 -27.07 0.08
N PRO A 68 10.33 -27.08 -0.82
CA PRO A 68 11.52 -26.24 -0.70
C PRO A 68 11.08 -24.79 -0.62
N ARG A 69 11.54 -24.06 0.40
CA ARG A 69 11.24 -22.63 0.63
C ARG A 69 11.30 -21.86 -0.68
N THR A 70 10.14 -21.60 -1.28
CA THR A 70 10.06 -20.74 -2.46
C THR A 70 10.60 -19.38 -2.03
N GLN A 71 11.50 -18.80 -2.82
CA GLN A 71 12.16 -17.52 -2.49
C GLN A 71 11.15 -16.36 -2.29
N ARG A 72 9.90 -16.54 -2.72
CA ARG A 72 8.82 -15.55 -2.66
C ARG A 72 7.73 -16.06 -1.74
N ASP A 73 7.29 -15.20 -0.82
CA ASP A 73 6.13 -15.45 0.02
C ASP A 73 4.84 -15.39 -0.83
N PRO A 74 4.09 -16.50 -0.97
CA PRO A 74 2.85 -16.52 -1.73
C PRO A 74 1.80 -15.53 -1.23
N LYS A 75 1.72 -15.29 0.09
CA LYS A 75 0.74 -14.36 0.67
C LYS A 75 0.96 -12.95 0.13
N VAL A 76 2.21 -12.49 0.12
CA VAL A 76 2.58 -11.17 -0.40
C VAL A 76 2.22 -11.03 -1.88
N VAL A 77 2.48 -12.09 -2.66
CA VAL A 77 2.16 -12.12 -4.10
C VAL A 77 0.65 -12.02 -4.31
N PHE A 78 -0.15 -12.82 -3.60
CA PHE A 78 -1.61 -12.81 -3.73
C PHE A 78 -2.22 -11.49 -3.27
N THR A 79 -1.72 -10.91 -2.18
CA THR A 79 -2.12 -9.59 -1.71
C THR A 79 -1.82 -8.51 -2.76
N THR A 80 -0.67 -8.58 -3.42
CA THR A 80 -0.34 -7.67 -4.53
C THR A 80 -1.29 -7.84 -5.71
N MET A 81 -1.61 -9.08 -6.09
CA MET A 81 -2.57 -9.36 -7.17
C MET A 81 -3.97 -8.82 -6.83
N CYS A 82 -4.44 -9.01 -5.60
CA CYS A 82 -5.69 -8.45 -5.12
C CYS A 82 -5.67 -6.91 -5.13
N ALA A 83 -4.57 -6.28 -4.70
CA ALA A 83 -4.41 -4.83 -4.77
C ALA A 83 -4.50 -4.31 -6.21
N MET A 84 -3.87 -5.00 -7.17
CA MET A 84 -3.95 -4.68 -8.60
C MET A 84 -5.39 -4.80 -9.13
N MET A 85 -6.17 -5.76 -8.66
CA MET A 85 -7.61 -5.83 -8.99
C MET A 85 -8.41 -4.69 -8.35
N GLY A 86 -8.07 -4.29 -7.12
CA GLY A 86 -8.72 -3.19 -6.41
C GLY A 86 -8.63 -1.86 -7.17
N ILE A 87 -7.43 -1.51 -7.64
CA ILE A 87 -7.20 -0.24 -8.37
C ILE A 87 -7.93 -0.20 -9.73
N LEU A 88 -8.13 -1.35 -10.38
CA LEU A 88 -8.92 -1.44 -11.61
C LEU A 88 -10.41 -1.15 -11.37
N GLN A 89 -10.92 -1.45 -10.18
CA GLN A 89 -12.31 -1.15 -9.82
C GLN A 89 -12.51 0.29 -9.33
N SER A 90 -11.50 0.86 -8.68
CA SER A 90 -11.54 2.26 -8.27
C SER A 90 -10.16 2.87 -8.16
N GLN A 91 -9.99 4.04 -8.76
CA GLN A 91 -8.80 4.88 -8.56
C GLN A 91 -8.65 5.39 -7.10
N ARG A 92 -9.68 5.22 -6.27
CA ARG A 92 -9.65 5.54 -4.82
C ARG A 92 -9.19 4.37 -3.96
N ALA A 93 -9.19 3.16 -4.51
CA ALA A 93 -8.80 1.92 -3.86
C ALA A 93 -7.29 1.69 -4.07
N ASN A 94 -6.47 2.57 -3.50
CA ASN A 94 -5.05 2.66 -3.82
C ASN A 94 -4.13 2.77 -2.59
N ASP A 95 -4.56 2.30 -1.42
CA ASP A 95 -3.77 2.38 -0.18
C ASP A 95 -2.49 1.57 -0.22
N TYR A 96 -2.61 0.36 -0.75
CA TYR A 96 -1.45 -0.48 -1.06
C TYR A 96 -0.48 0.25 -2.01
N GLN A 97 -1.00 0.72 -3.15
CA GLN A 97 -0.20 1.37 -4.19
C GLN A 97 0.45 2.67 -3.71
N THR A 98 -0.24 3.42 -2.85
CA THR A 98 0.27 4.67 -2.27
C THR A 98 1.40 4.38 -1.29
N THR A 99 1.20 3.40 -0.41
CA THR A 99 2.22 3.02 0.59
C THR A 99 3.46 2.46 -0.10
N LEU A 100 3.28 1.56 -1.08
CA LEU A 100 4.38 1.01 -1.85
C LEU A 100 5.10 2.08 -2.69
N GLY A 101 4.36 3.02 -3.30
CA GLY A 101 4.94 4.13 -4.05
C GLY A 101 5.80 5.05 -3.19
N LEU A 102 5.34 5.39 -1.99
CA LEU A 102 6.11 6.16 -1.02
C LEU A 102 7.35 5.41 -0.54
N PHE A 103 7.23 4.10 -0.29
CA PHE A 103 8.35 3.24 0.07
C PHE A 103 9.42 3.21 -1.03
N LEU A 104 9.04 3.04 -2.29
CA LEU A 104 9.97 3.05 -3.43
C LEU A 104 10.70 4.39 -3.57
N LEU A 105 9.97 5.51 -3.45
CA LEU A 105 10.59 6.83 -3.49
C LEU A 105 11.58 7.02 -2.34
N ALA A 106 11.19 6.65 -1.11
CA ALA A 106 12.07 6.73 0.07
C ALA A 106 13.31 5.84 -0.05
N SER A 107 13.19 4.72 -0.76
CA SER A 107 14.29 3.79 -1.04
C SER A 107 15.23 4.26 -2.17
N GLY A 108 14.95 5.40 -2.79
CA GLY A 108 15.77 5.97 -3.85
C GLY A 108 15.49 5.43 -5.25
N SER A 109 14.34 4.78 -5.47
CA SER A 109 13.95 4.30 -6.81
C SER A 109 13.85 5.45 -7.81
N ALA A 110 14.30 5.20 -9.04
CA ALA A 110 14.29 6.21 -10.08
C ALA A 110 12.87 6.48 -10.58
N LYS A 111 12.60 7.72 -11.02
CA LYS A 111 11.30 8.11 -11.62
C LYS A 111 10.82 7.12 -12.69
N ARG A 112 11.73 6.68 -13.57
CA ARG A 112 11.39 5.75 -14.67
C ARG A 112 10.93 4.39 -14.16
N GLU A 113 11.53 3.88 -13.08
CA GLU A 113 11.15 2.60 -12.47
C GLU A 113 9.75 2.70 -11.86
N ILE A 114 9.50 3.78 -11.12
CA ILE A 114 8.20 4.06 -10.50
C ILE A 114 7.10 4.20 -11.57
N GLU A 115 7.37 4.87 -12.69
CA GLU A 115 6.39 4.99 -13.79
C GLU A 115 6.08 3.61 -14.41
N VAL A 116 7.08 2.77 -14.64
CA VAL A 116 6.87 1.40 -15.15
C VAL A 116 6.00 0.58 -14.19
N LEU A 117 6.30 0.63 -12.89
CA LEU A 117 5.52 -0.07 -11.86
C LEU A 117 4.10 0.50 -11.72
N SER A 118 3.94 1.82 -11.88
CA SER A 118 2.63 2.46 -11.84
C SER A 118 1.76 2.05 -13.00
N HIS A 119 2.32 1.94 -14.21
CA HIS A 119 1.59 1.41 -15.37
C HIS A 119 1.16 -0.05 -15.18
N ALA A 120 1.92 -0.83 -14.42
CA ALA A 120 1.53 -2.19 -14.03
C ALA A 120 0.48 -2.24 -12.91
N GLY A 121 0.10 -1.11 -12.30
CA GLY A 121 -0.86 -1.06 -11.19
C GLY A 121 -0.27 -1.47 -9.83
N ILE A 122 1.05 -1.55 -9.73
CA ILE A 122 1.79 -1.96 -8.51
C ILE A 122 1.90 -0.79 -7.53
N CYS A 123 2.09 0.44 -8.03
CA CYS A 123 2.14 1.65 -7.21
C CYS A 123 1.42 2.83 -7.87
N THR A 124 1.28 3.94 -7.15
CA THR A 124 0.78 5.19 -7.73
C THR A 124 1.83 5.86 -8.62
N SER A 125 1.41 6.77 -9.50
CA SER A 125 2.34 7.48 -10.40
C SER A 125 3.34 8.33 -9.61
N TYR A 126 4.49 8.62 -10.23
CA TYR A 126 5.53 9.42 -9.58
C TYR A 126 5.02 10.82 -9.17
N SER A 127 4.23 11.46 -10.03
CA SER A 127 3.59 12.74 -9.73
C SER A 127 2.68 12.68 -8.50
N THR A 128 1.86 11.63 -8.40
CA THR A 128 0.96 11.39 -7.27
C THR A 128 1.75 11.18 -5.99
N ILE A 129 2.85 10.43 -6.05
CA ILE A 129 3.74 10.21 -4.90
C ILE A 129 4.34 11.55 -4.43
N LEU A 130 4.82 12.41 -5.33
CA LEU A 130 5.34 13.72 -4.94
C LEU A 130 4.29 14.61 -4.28
N ASP A 131 3.05 14.60 -4.77
CA ASP A 131 1.96 15.34 -4.15
C ASP A 131 1.60 14.77 -2.77
N HIS A 132 1.71 13.44 -2.59
CA HIS A 132 1.62 12.80 -1.29
C HIS A 132 2.74 13.22 -0.34
N VAL A 133 3.99 13.33 -0.82
CA VAL A 133 5.11 13.85 -0.02
C VAL A 133 4.87 15.30 0.42
N LYS A 134 4.37 16.17 -0.47
CA LYS A 134 4.02 17.56 -0.10
C LYS A 134 2.94 17.58 0.98
N LYS A 135 1.92 16.72 0.86
CA LYS A 135 0.86 16.60 1.88
C LYS A 135 1.41 16.11 3.22
N LEU A 136 2.29 15.11 3.22
CA LEU A 136 2.97 14.65 4.45
C LEU A 136 3.78 15.76 5.10
N SER A 137 4.51 16.55 4.30
CA SER A 137 5.28 17.69 4.80
C SER A 137 4.37 18.75 5.44
N ALA A 138 3.23 19.06 4.82
CA ALA A 138 2.24 19.96 5.38
C ALA A 138 1.64 19.41 6.69
N GLU A 139 1.21 18.14 6.72
CA GLU A 139 0.69 17.46 7.92
C GLU A 139 1.72 17.46 9.07
N ALA A 140 2.99 17.22 8.77
CA ALA A 140 4.07 17.25 9.75
C ALA A 140 4.35 18.67 10.26
N THR A 141 4.32 19.67 9.37
CA THR A 141 4.51 21.08 9.73
C THR A 141 3.38 21.58 10.63
N ASP A 142 2.13 21.22 10.34
CA ASP A 142 0.99 21.56 11.17
C ASP A 142 1.11 20.93 12.58
N ARG A 143 1.52 19.66 12.64
CA ARG A 143 1.78 18.98 13.92
C ARG A 143 2.91 19.66 14.69
N TYR A 144 3.99 20.04 14.02
CA TYR A 144 5.12 20.73 14.62
C TYR A 144 4.72 22.11 15.16
N ASN A 145 3.96 22.89 14.38
CA ASN A 145 3.44 24.19 14.80
C ASN A 145 2.51 24.08 16.01
N ALA A 146 1.68 23.03 16.08
CA ALA A 146 0.84 22.78 17.25
C ALA A 146 1.68 22.49 18.50
N LEU A 147 2.75 21.70 18.38
CA LEU A 147 3.65 21.36 19.48
C LEU A 147 4.44 22.56 20.00
N ILE A 148 4.97 23.41 19.11
CA ILE A 148 5.70 24.63 19.50
C ILE A 148 4.82 25.60 20.31
N LYS A 149 3.54 25.71 19.96
CA LYS A 149 2.62 26.61 20.68
C LYS A 149 2.30 26.13 22.10
N ASP A 150 2.37 24.82 22.35
CA ASP A 150 2.04 24.20 23.64
C ASP A 150 3.26 23.94 24.52
N ARG A 151 4.46 23.83 23.95
CA ARG A 151 5.68 23.38 24.65
C ARG A 151 6.84 24.33 24.44
N ALA A 152 7.66 24.49 25.49
CA ALA A 152 8.97 25.10 25.34
C ALA A 152 9.84 24.21 24.44
N CYS A 153 10.40 24.80 23.37
CA CYS A 153 11.23 24.10 22.39
C CYS A 153 12.63 24.71 22.35
N ILE A 154 13.63 23.85 22.20
CA ILE A 154 15.02 24.23 21.94
C ILE A 154 15.31 23.89 20.48
N ILE A 155 15.83 24.86 19.73
CA ILE A 155 16.22 24.65 18.34
C ILE A 155 17.70 24.24 18.35
N CYS A 156 17.97 22.97 18.06
CA CYS A 156 19.33 22.48 17.87
C CYS A 156 19.64 22.52 16.37
N TRP A 157 20.60 23.37 15.98
CA TRP A 157 21.13 23.38 14.62
C TRP A 157 22.31 22.40 14.53
N ASP A 158 22.23 21.45 13.61
CA ASP A 158 23.34 20.55 13.25
C ASP A 158 23.64 20.72 11.75
N ASN A 159 24.92 20.70 11.35
CA ASN A 159 25.44 21.08 10.03
C ASN A 159 25.48 22.58 9.67
N LEU A 160 25.97 23.44 10.57
CA LEU A 160 26.48 24.76 10.17
C LEU A 160 27.78 24.56 9.37
N ASN A 161 27.69 24.57 8.04
CA ASN A 161 28.87 24.68 7.18
C ASN A 161 29.40 26.12 7.25
N ILE A 162 30.17 26.42 8.30
CA ILE A 162 30.89 27.69 8.42
C ILE A 162 32.02 27.62 7.40
N ALA A 163 31.77 28.14 6.20
CA ALA A 163 32.82 28.35 5.21
C ALA A 163 33.77 29.43 5.77
N PHE A 164 34.95 29.02 6.20
CA PHE A 164 36.08 29.91 6.52
C PHE A 164 36.82 30.28 5.24
#